data_AF-A0A932XGV9-F1
#
_entry.id   AF-A0A932XGV9-F1
#
_cell.length_a   1.000
_cell.length_b   1.000
_cell.length_c   1.000
_cell.angle_alpha   90.00
_cell.angle_beta   90.00
_cell.angle_gamma   90.00
#
_symmetry.space_group_name_H-M   'P 1'
#
loop_
_entity.id
_entity.type
_entity.pdbx_description
1 polymer ?
#
loop_
_entity_poly.entity_id
_entity_poly.type
_entity_poly.pdbx_seq_one_letter_code
_entity_poly.pdbx_strand_id
1 'polypeptide(L)'
;MAQRLLVVLGAICGLYFAIAFADMALAAQRMSSRAESIEAELRSLERENQRLRAEASYLQSDEAIERLAREHLGWARPGEIAVLTITPTPSVERSRATPR
;
A
#
# COMPACT_ATOMS: atom_id res chain seq x y z
N MET A 1 11.97 63.67 26.15
CA MET A 1 10.97 63.17 25.17
C MET A 1 11.61 62.31 24.09
N ALA A 2 12.62 62.80 23.34
CA ALA A 2 13.28 62.05 22.25
C ALA A 2 13.83 60.67 22.65
N GLN A 3 14.49 60.54 23.81
CA GLN A 3 15.02 59.25 24.28
C GLN A 3 13.92 58.19 24.51
N ARG A 4 12.74 58.60 25.01
CA ARG A 4 11.60 57.68 25.20
C ARG A 4 11.06 57.22 23.85
N LEU A 5 11.01 58.10 22.85
CA LEU A 5 10.58 57.75 21.50
C LEU A 5 11.54 56.76 20.83
N LEU A 6 12.86 56.95 20.99
CA LEU A 6 13.86 56.02 20.45
C LEU A 6 13.76 54.63 21.09
N VAL A 7 13.53 54.56 22.40
CA VAL A 7 13.35 53.26 23.09
C VAL A 7 12.09 52.56 22.61
N VAL A 8 10.98 53.27 22.45
CA VAL A 8 9.71 52.70 21.95
C VAL A 8 9.87 52.23 20.50
N LEU A 9 10.52 53.02 19.64
CA LEU A 9 10.78 52.64 18.26
C LEU A 9 11.68 51.39 18.18
N GLY A 10 12.74 51.35 18.99
CA GLY A 10 13.62 50.18 19.09
C GLY A 10 12.88 48.93 19.57
N ALA A 11 11.98 49.07 20.55
CA ALA A 11 11.15 47.97 21.04
C ALA A 11 10.19 47.45 19.96
N ILE A 12 9.56 48.36 19.20
CA ILE A 12 8.67 47.99 18.08
C ILE A 12 9.46 47.29 16.97
N CYS A 13 10.62 47.82 16.58
CA CYS A 13 11.49 47.17 15.59
C CYS A 13 11.95 45.80 16.08
N GLY A 14 12.39 45.69 17.35
CA GLY A 14 12.79 44.43 17.94
C GLY A 14 11.66 43.40 17.96
N LEU A 15 10.45 43.82 18.33
CA LEU A 15 9.27 42.96 18.30
C LEU A 15 8.93 42.50 16.89
N TYR A 16 8.98 43.41 15.91
CA TYR A 16 8.77 43.08 14.50
C TYR A 16 9.78 42.03 14.01
N PHE A 17 11.08 42.21 14.28
CA PHE A 17 12.10 41.24 13.91
C PHE A 17 11.93 39.90 14.62
N ALA A 18 11.53 39.90 15.89
CA ALA A 18 11.27 38.66 16.64
C ALA A 18 10.13 37.86 16.02
N ILE A 19 9.03 38.52 15.65
CA ILE A 19 7.89 37.87 14.98
C ILE A 19 8.31 37.35 13.60
N ALA A 20 8.97 38.18 12.78
CA ALA A 20 9.43 37.78 11.46
C ALA A 20 10.39 36.58 11.50
N PHE A 21 11.29 36.54 12.48
CA PHE A 21 12.20 35.42 12.68
C PHE A 21 11.47 34.15 13.10
N ALA A 22 10.49 34.26 14.01
CA ALA A 22 9.67 33.13 14.44
C ALA A 22 8.89 32.52 13.27
N ASP A 23 8.25 33.36 12.44
CA ASP A 23 7.52 32.91 11.25
C ASP A 23 8.44 32.19 10.25
N MET A 24 9.63 32.73 10.01
CA MET A 24 10.60 32.12 9.10
C MET A 24 11.11 30.77 9.62
N ALA A 25 11.38 30.65 10.92
CA ALA A 25 11.79 29.40 11.55
C ALA A 25 10.69 28.33 11.46
N LEU A 26 9.43 28.70 11.70
CA LEU A 26 8.29 27.80 11.56
C LEU A 26 8.06 27.37 10.11
N ALA A 27 8.21 28.28 9.16
CA ALA A 27 8.10 27.96 7.73
C ALA A 27 9.18 26.96 7.29
N ALA A 28 10.42 27.14 7.74
CA ALA A 28 11.52 26.23 7.43
C ALA A 28 11.25 24.81 7.96
N GLN A 29 10.81 24.69 9.22
CA GLN A 29 10.45 23.41 9.85
C GLN A 29 9.30 22.70 9.13
N ARG A 30 8.28 23.46 8.69
CA ARG A 30 7.16 22.90 7.93
C ARG A 30 7.62 22.39 6.56
N MET A 31 8.54 23.10 5.93
CA MET A 31 9.03 22.74 4.60
C MET A 31 9.91 21.49 4.64
N SER A 32 10.78 21.35 5.64
CA SER A 32 11.57 20.12 5.84
C SER A 32 10.67 18.91 6.11
N SER A 33 9.70 19.06 7.02
CA SER A 33 8.76 17.97 7.35
C SER A 33 7.95 17.51 6.13
N ARG A 34 7.53 18.47 5.27
CA ARG A 34 6.83 18.15 4.01
C ARG A 34 7.74 17.41 3.04
N ALA A 35 8.98 17.86 2.88
CA ALA A 35 9.95 17.18 2.02
C ALA A 35 10.18 15.74 2.47
N GLU A 36 10.39 15.52 3.78
CA GLU A 36 10.55 14.19 4.36
C GLU A 36 9.32 13.29 4.13
N SER A 37 8.10 13.84 4.29
CA SER A 37 6.87 13.07 4.04
C SER A 37 6.72 12.66 2.57
N ILE A 38 7.01 13.57 1.64
CA ILE A 38 6.93 13.31 0.20
C ILE A 38 7.97 12.25 -0.19
N GLU A 39 9.18 12.35 0.35
CA GLU A 39 10.23 11.39 0.06
C GLU A 39 9.91 9.99 0.63
N ALA A 40 9.30 9.93 1.82
CA ALA A 40 8.81 8.67 2.39
C ALA A 40 7.70 8.05 1.54
N GLU A 41 6.77 8.86 1.05
CA GLU A 41 5.70 8.41 0.15
C GLU A 41 6.27 7.90 -1.17
N LEU A 42 7.21 8.64 -1.79
CA LEU A 42 7.89 8.22 -3.01
C LEU A 42 8.56 6.85 -2.83
N ARG A 43 9.36 6.67 -1.77
CA ARG A 43 10.01 5.38 -1.47
C ARG A 43 9.00 4.25 -1.22
N SER A 44 7.80 4.56 -0.73
CA SER A 44 6.75 3.55 -0.55
C SER A 44 6.15 3.13 -1.90
N LEU A 45 5.85 4.10 -2.76
CA LEU A 45 5.30 3.86 -4.09
C LEU A 45 6.29 3.13 -4.98
N GLU A 46 7.57 3.46 -4.92
CA GLU A 46 8.62 2.77 -5.69
C GLU A 46 8.72 1.30 -5.31
N ARG A 47 8.69 0.99 -4.01
CA ARG A 47 8.70 -0.41 -3.52
C ARG A 47 7.47 -1.16 -3.99
N GLU A 48 6.29 -0.53 -3.89
CA GLU A 48 5.05 -1.14 -4.36
C GLU A 48 5.05 -1.37 -5.87
N ASN A 49 5.56 -0.40 -6.63
CA ASN A 49 5.68 -0.51 -8.07
C ASN A 49 6.62 -1.65 -8.47
N GLN A 50 7.77 -1.79 -7.80
CA GLN A 50 8.70 -2.90 -8.02
C GLN A 50 8.04 -4.25 -7.71
N ARG A 51 7.31 -4.36 -6.60
CA ARG A 51 6.56 -5.57 -6.22
C ARG A 51 5.56 -5.95 -7.30
N LEU A 52 4.72 -5.01 -7.72
CA LEU A 52 3.70 -5.25 -8.74
C LEU A 52 4.30 -5.61 -10.10
N ARG A 53 5.43 -5.01 -10.47
CA ARG A 53 6.16 -5.39 -11.70
C ARG A 53 6.70 -6.81 -11.63
N ALA A 54 7.27 -7.20 -10.49
CA ALA A 54 7.76 -8.56 -10.30
C ALA A 54 6.62 -9.57 -10.36
N GLU A 55 5.48 -9.27 -9.74
CA GLU A 55 4.27 -10.10 -9.79
C GLU A 55 3.72 -10.22 -11.22
N ALA A 56 3.60 -9.10 -11.93
CA ALA A 56 3.15 -9.10 -13.32
C ALA A 56 4.09 -9.93 -14.22
N SER A 57 5.41 -9.80 -14.04
CA SER A 57 6.39 -10.59 -14.78
C SER A 57 6.28 -12.08 -14.46
N TYR A 58 6.03 -12.44 -13.19
CA TYR A 58 5.83 -13.84 -12.80
C TYR A 58 4.55 -14.41 -13.41
N LEU A 59 3.44 -13.67 -13.35
CA LEU A 59 2.16 -14.12 -13.91
C LEU A 59 2.19 -14.31 -15.43
N GLN A 60 3.11 -13.63 -16.14
CA GLN A 60 3.34 -13.82 -17.57
C GLN A 60 4.25 -15.02 -17.89
N SER A 61 4.89 -15.64 -16.89
CA SER A 61 5.75 -16.81 -17.10
C SER A 61 4.94 -18.06 -17.41
N ASP A 62 5.53 -18.97 -18.19
CA ASP A 62 4.93 -20.26 -18.53
C ASP A 62 4.56 -21.08 -17.28
N GLU A 63 5.37 -21.01 -16.23
CA GLU A 63 5.10 -21.72 -14.96
C GLU A 63 3.82 -21.21 -14.28
N ALA A 64 3.63 -19.90 -14.22
CA ALA A 64 2.43 -19.32 -13.63
C ALA A 64 1.18 -19.61 -14.48
N ILE A 65 1.31 -19.52 -15.81
CA ILE A 65 0.24 -19.86 -16.77
C ILE A 65 -0.15 -21.33 -16.62
N GLU A 66 0.83 -22.23 -16.55
CA GLU A 66 0.61 -23.66 -16.38
C GLU A 66 -0.06 -23.97 -15.04
N ARG A 67 0.39 -23.35 -13.95
CA ARG A 67 -0.24 -23.50 -12.63
C ARG A 67 -1.70 -23.07 -12.68
N LEU A 68 -2.01 -21.91 -13.24
CA LEU A 68 -3.40 -21.44 -13.40
C LEU A 68 -4.23 -22.39 -14.26
N ALA A 69 -3.66 -22.92 -15.36
CA ALA A 69 -4.33 -23.86 -16.24
C ALA A 69 -4.65 -25.18 -15.51
N ARG A 70 -3.75 -25.69 -14.66
CA ARG A 70 -4.02 -26.86 -13.83
C ARG A 70 -5.10 -26.59 -12.79
N GLU A 71 -4.99 -25.47 -12.07
CA GLU A 71 -5.87 -25.15 -10.93
C GLU A 71 -7.28 -24.78 -11.35
N HIS A 72 -7.44 -23.97 -12.42
CA HIS A 72 -8.76 -23.45 -12.82
C HIS A 72 -9.38 -24.19 -13.99
N LEU A 73 -8.58 -24.76 -14.89
CA LEU A 73 -9.08 -25.40 -16.11
C LEU A 73 -8.94 -26.93 -16.04
N GLY A 74 -8.24 -27.48 -15.04
CA GLY A 74 -7.98 -28.92 -14.93
C GLY A 74 -7.15 -29.46 -16.09
N TRP A 75 -6.38 -28.60 -16.76
CA TRP A 75 -5.56 -29.00 -17.90
C TRP A 75 -4.34 -29.80 -17.44
N ALA A 76 -3.96 -30.81 -18.21
CA ALA A 76 -2.78 -31.64 -17.98
C ALA A 76 -1.90 -31.65 -19.23
N ARG A 77 -0.59 -31.84 -19.08
CA ARG A 77 0.31 -31.91 -20.24
C ARG A 77 0.02 -33.16 -21.09
N PRO A 78 0.38 -33.17 -22.38
CA PRO A 78 0.31 -34.38 -23.19
C PRO A 78 1.08 -35.53 -22.51
N GLY A 79 0.38 -36.63 -22.19
CA GLY A 79 0.93 -37.79 -21.48
C GLY A 79 0.68 -37.83 -19.97
N GLU A 80 0.11 -36.78 -19.36
CA GLU A 80 -0.35 -36.78 -17.97
C GLU A 80 -1.82 -37.27 -17.85
N ILE A 81 -2.17 -37.95 -16.76
CA ILE A 81 -3.54 -38.39 -16.45
C ILE A 81 -4.11 -37.47 -15.36
N ALA A 82 -5.14 -36.68 -15.69
CA ALA A 82 -5.84 -35.85 -14.72
C ALA A 82 -6.74 -36.71 -13.81
N VAL A 83 -6.51 -36.70 -12.49
CA VAL A 83 -7.31 -37.44 -11.50
C VAL A 83 -8.22 -36.46 -10.77
N LEU A 84 -9.54 -36.60 -10.95
CA LEU A 84 -10.54 -35.80 -10.23
C LEU A 84 -11.03 -36.56 -8.99
N THR A 85 -10.82 -36.01 -7.80
CA THR A 85 -11.36 -36.58 -6.56
C THR A 85 -12.80 -36.11 -6.38
N ILE A 86 -13.76 -37.00 -6.70
CA ILE A 86 -15.17 -36.80 -6.39
C ILE A 86 -15.41 -37.32 -4.96
N THR A 87 -15.66 -36.43 -4.01
CA THR A 87 -16.15 -36.84 -2.69
C THR A 87 -17.58 -37.35 -2.88
N PRO A 88 -17.86 -38.65 -2.65
CA PRO A 88 -19.21 -39.15 -2.82
C PRO A 88 -20.13 -38.42 -1.84
N THR A 89 -21.20 -37.83 -2.35
CA THR A 89 -22.30 -37.36 -1.49
C THR A 89 -22.83 -38.58 -0.77
N PRO A 90 -22.89 -38.60 0.58
CA PRO A 90 -23.42 -39.75 1.30
C PRO A 90 -24.89 -39.93 0.89
N SER A 91 -25.16 -40.96 0.10
CA SER A 91 -26.50 -41.39 -0.22
C SER A 91 -27.17 -41.81 1.09
N VAL A 92 -28.03 -40.94 1.62
CA VAL A 92 -28.95 -41.31 2.70
C VAL A 92 -29.92 -42.32 2.11
N GLU A 93 -29.54 -43.59 2.18
CA GLU A 93 -30.35 -44.73 1.79
C GLU A 93 -31.58 -44.76 2.70
N ARG A 94 -32.66 -44.14 2.22
CA ARG A 94 -33.93 -44.06 2.93
C ARG A 94 -34.47 -45.48 3.02
N SER A 95 -34.26 -46.06 4.20
CA SER A 95 -34.81 -47.31 4.71
C SER A 95 -36.12 -47.69 3.99
N ARG A 96 -36.10 -48.84 3.31
CA ARG A 96 -37.31 -49.49 2.79
C ARG A 96 -38.22 -49.78 3.99
N ALA A 97 -39.21 -48.94 4.21
CA ALA A 97 -40.36 -49.28 5.02
C ALA A 97 -41.20 -50.28 4.23
N THR A 98 -41.10 -51.55 4.60
CA THR A 98 -42.00 -52.63 4.19
C THR A 98 -43.43 -52.27 4.60
N PRO A 99 -44.42 -52.20 3.69
CA PRO A 99 -45.82 -52.15 4.09
C PRO A 99 -46.24 -53.55 4.56
N ARG A 100 -46.81 -53.63 5.76
CA ARG A 100 -47.54 -54.81 6.26
C ARG A 100 -48.97 -54.78 5.74
#